data_AF-A0A420E305-F1
#
_entry.id   AF-A0A420E305-F1
#
_cell.length_a   1.000
_cell.length_b   1.000
_cell.length_c   1.000
_cell.angle_alpha   90.00
_cell.angle_beta   90.00
_cell.angle_gamma   90.00
#
_symmetry.space_group_name_H-M   'P 1'
#
loop_
_entity.id
_entity.type
_entity.pdbx_description
1 polymer ?
#
loop_
_entity_poly.entity_id
_entity_poly.type
_entity_poly.pdbx_seq_one_letter_code
_entity_poly.pdbx_strand_id
1 'polypeptide(L)'
;MSKENFPTESKSDEVSRLQERIKNLETEIASVETKLFPFEQSLRNEISDLLVEERELVMLFKQQKKAKKEKRLAQKRKGKNYKEVIQVVPVSKERVTQEREHQKEKKRLYKEAMLYVHPDKFSMQENEQEKATETTTKLIEIYQNGSLEELEAFHAHIFGGNTAISFDKDISLIQKTTNSTSYLVKEVERLEKVLNDLLESYTYKVLTTYENPMSFVAELKTYYNDRIFKLRKRTRTKK
;
A
#
# COMPACT_ATOMS: atom_id res chain seq x y z
N MET A 1 -0.11 -56.81 -14.42
CA MET A 1 -1.08 -55.73 -14.74
C MET A 1 -1.16 -54.81 -13.54
N SER A 2 -0.18 -53.91 -13.39
CA SER A 2 -0.12 -52.97 -12.26
C SER A 2 -0.45 -51.59 -12.80
N LYS A 3 -1.61 -51.05 -12.42
CA LYS A 3 -1.94 -49.65 -12.68
C LYS A 3 -1.23 -48.82 -11.61
N GLU A 4 -0.17 -48.12 -12.02
CA GLU A 4 0.43 -47.06 -11.22
C GLU A 4 -0.54 -45.87 -11.17
N ASN A 5 -1.12 -45.60 -10.01
CA ASN A 5 -1.83 -44.35 -9.75
C ASN A 5 -0.78 -43.26 -9.47
N PHE A 6 -0.60 -42.34 -10.42
CA PHE A 6 0.22 -41.15 -10.24
C PHE A 6 -0.53 -40.10 -9.39
N PRO A 7 0.13 -39.46 -8.39
CA PRO A 7 -0.47 -38.40 -7.58
C PRO A 7 -0.33 -37.06 -8.33
N THR A 8 -1.26 -36.77 -9.23
CA THR A 8 -1.30 -35.47 -9.95
C THR A 8 -2.50 -34.59 -9.57
N GLU A 9 -3.52 -35.14 -8.91
CA GLU A 9 -4.74 -34.41 -8.55
C GLU A 9 -4.55 -33.37 -7.42
N SER A 10 -3.59 -33.52 -6.49
CA SER A 10 -3.53 -32.63 -5.30
C SER A 10 -3.14 -31.17 -5.60
N LYS A 11 -2.26 -30.92 -6.59
CA LYS A 11 -1.74 -29.57 -6.84
C LYS A 11 -2.75 -28.68 -7.59
N SER A 12 -3.54 -29.26 -8.48
CA SER A 12 -4.59 -28.54 -9.22
C SER A 12 -5.73 -28.11 -8.29
N ASP A 13 -6.08 -28.98 -7.34
CA ASP A 13 -7.12 -28.71 -6.34
C ASP A 13 -6.68 -27.61 -5.35
N GLU A 14 -5.42 -27.61 -4.92
CA GLU A 14 -4.87 -26.57 -4.04
C GLU A 14 -4.88 -25.19 -4.70
N VAL A 15 -4.48 -25.09 -5.97
CA VAL A 15 -4.51 -23.83 -6.73
C VAL A 15 -5.94 -23.30 -6.86
N SER A 16 -6.88 -24.18 -7.21
CA SER A 16 -8.30 -23.82 -7.36
C SER A 16 -8.90 -23.30 -6.05
N ARG A 17 -8.58 -23.95 -4.92
CA ARG A 17 -8.99 -23.51 -3.57
C ARG A 17 -8.41 -22.14 -3.20
N LEU A 18 -7.14 -21.89 -3.50
CA LEU A 18 -6.50 -20.59 -3.23
C LEU A 18 -7.14 -19.47 -4.08
N GLN A 19 -7.43 -19.73 -5.35
CA GLN A 19 -8.11 -18.77 -6.23
C GLN A 19 -9.54 -18.48 -5.75
N GLU A 20 -10.29 -19.50 -5.31
CA GLU A 20 -11.61 -19.30 -4.71
C GLU A 20 -11.53 -18.46 -3.43
N ARG A 21 -10.53 -18.73 -2.57
CA ARG A 21 -10.30 -17.95 -1.35
C ARG A 21 -9.99 -16.48 -1.66
N ILE A 22 -9.13 -16.20 -2.65
CA ILE A 22 -8.82 -14.85 -3.12
C ILE A 22 -10.10 -14.13 -3.54
N LYS A 23 -10.92 -14.75 -4.40
CA LYS A 23 -12.18 -14.16 -4.88
C LYS A 23 -13.14 -13.86 -3.73
N ASN A 24 -13.27 -14.77 -2.76
CA ASN A 24 -14.12 -14.54 -1.59
C ASN A 24 -13.63 -13.35 -0.76
N LEU A 25 -12.31 -13.25 -0.50
CA LEU A 25 -11.71 -12.12 0.22
C LEU A 25 -11.91 -10.79 -0.52
N GLU A 26 -11.73 -10.75 -1.84
CA GLU A 26 -11.98 -9.56 -2.65
C GLU A 26 -13.44 -9.09 -2.54
N THR A 27 -14.40 -10.02 -2.60
CA THR A 27 -15.83 -9.68 -2.45
C THR A 27 -16.17 -9.19 -1.04
N GLU A 28 -15.52 -9.75 -0.02
CA GLU A 28 -15.71 -9.33 1.37
C GLU A 28 -15.15 -7.92 1.61
N ILE A 29 -13.93 -7.65 1.13
CA ILE A 29 -13.31 -6.32 1.19
C ILE A 29 -14.20 -5.30 0.49
N ALA A 30 -14.65 -5.57 -0.75
CA ALA A 30 -15.52 -4.67 -1.49
C ALA A 30 -16.86 -4.40 -0.75
N SER A 31 -17.43 -5.41 -0.10
CA SER A 31 -18.65 -5.26 0.72
C SER A 31 -18.43 -4.37 1.94
N VAL A 32 -17.26 -4.45 2.58
CA VAL A 32 -16.92 -3.58 3.71
C VAL A 32 -16.64 -2.15 3.23
N GLU A 33 -15.87 -1.99 2.15
CA GLU A 33 -15.55 -0.68 1.57
C GLU A 33 -16.80 0.08 1.13
N THR A 34 -17.74 -0.58 0.46
CA THR A 34 -18.99 0.05 0.01
C THR A 34 -19.85 0.54 1.17
N LYS A 35 -19.80 -0.12 2.33
CA LYS A 35 -20.46 0.34 3.56
C LYS A 35 -19.72 1.49 4.23
N LEU A 36 -18.39 1.46 4.24
CA LEU A 36 -17.56 2.49 4.86
C LEU A 36 -17.52 3.80 4.08
N PHE A 37 -17.46 3.72 2.76
CA PHE A 37 -17.23 4.86 1.88
C PHE A 37 -18.21 6.02 2.11
N PRO A 38 -19.54 5.83 2.19
CA PRO A 38 -20.48 6.93 2.44
C PRO A 38 -20.27 7.59 3.82
N PHE A 39 -19.96 6.78 4.83
CA PHE A 39 -19.70 7.27 6.18
C PHE A 39 -18.40 8.07 6.23
N GLU A 40 -17.31 7.56 5.64
CA GLU A 40 -16.04 8.29 5.57
C GLU A 40 -16.15 9.58 4.75
N GLN A 41 -16.89 9.56 3.65
CA GLN A 41 -17.12 10.76 2.85
C GLN A 41 -17.87 11.82 3.65
N SER A 42 -18.88 11.42 4.40
CA SER A 42 -19.63 12.30 5.29
C SER A 42 -18.71 12.87 6.39
N LEU A 43 -17.90 12.02 7.01
CA LEU A 43 -16.91 12.42 8.02
C LEU A 43 -15.91 13.44 7.47
N ARG A 44 -15.37 13.20 6.28
CA ARG A 44 -14.42 14.11 5.60
C ARG A 44 -15.07 15.44 5.31
N ASN A 45 -16.25 15.46 4.69
CA ASN A 45 -16.96 16.70 4.37
C ASN A 45 -17.21 17.56 5.61
N GLU A 46 -17.49 16.93 6.74
CA GLU A 46 -17.88 17.61 7.97
C GLU A 46 -16.71 18.11 8.83
N ILE A 47 -15.52 17.54 8.65
CA ILE A 47 -14.37 17.78 9.53
C ILE A 47 -13.16 18.36 8.76
N SER A 48 -13.14 18.26 7.43
CA SER A 48 -12.00 18.72 6.60
C SER A 48 -11.62 20.17 6.90
N ASP A 49 -12.60 21.09 6.89
CA ASP A 49 -12.34 22.51 7.13
C ASP A 49 -11.78 22.76 8.53
N LEU A 50 -12.31 22.05 9.54
CA LEU A 50 -11.83 22.13 10.93
C LEU A 50 -10.38 21.64 11.04
N LEU A 51 -10.02 20.57 10.33
CA LEU A 51 -8.65 20.03 10.31
C LEU A 51 -7.67 20.98 9.62
N VAL A 52 -8.08 21.57 8.50
CA VAL A 52 -7.27 22.57 7.78
C VAL A 52 -7.00 23.75 8.70
N GLU A 53 -8.05 24.28 9.33
CA GLU A 53 -7.91 25.42 10.22
C GLU A 53 -7.02 25.12 11.44
N GLU A 54 -7.21 23.96 12.08
CA GLU A 54 -6.38 23.52 13.22
C GLU A 54 -4.90 23.50 12.83
N ARG A 55 -4.57 22.92 11.67
CA ARG A 55 -3.20 22.84 11.17
C ARG A 55 -2.61 24.21 10.88
N GLU A 56 -3.36 25.09 10.23
CA GLU A 56 -2.94 26.46 9.96
C GLU A 56 -2.62 27.22 11.25
N LEU A 57 -3.50 27.13 12.25
CA LEU A 57 -3.30 27.76 13.55
C LEU A 57 -2.10 27.18 14.30
N VAL A 58 -1.88 25.86 14.23
CA VAL A 58 -0.69 25.21 14.82
C VAL A 58 0.59 25.70 14.14
N MET A 59 0.60 25.79 12.81
CA MET A 59 1.74 26.32 12.06
C MET A 59 2.03 27.77 12.46
N LEU A 60 1.00 28.61 12.48
CA LEU A 60 1.12 30.01 12.86
C LEU A 60 1.60 30.17 14.32
N PHE A 61 1.10 29.35 15.25
CA PHE A 61 1.59 29.33 16.63
C PHE A 61 3.08 28.96 16.72
N LYS A 62 3.53 27.95 15.96
CA LYS A 62 4.95 27.56 15.88
C LYS A 62 5.81 28.69 15.31
N GLN A 63 5.35 29.34 14.25
CA GLN A 63 6.03 30.49 13.65
C GLN A 63 6.17 31.65 14.64
N GLN A 64 5.10 32.00 15.37
CA GLN A 64 5.14 33.03 16.41
C GLN A 64 6.15 32.69 17.52
N LYS A 65 6.19 31.44 17.98
CA LYS A 65 7.19 30.98 18.96
C LYS A 65 8.62 31.07 18.43
N LYS A 66 8.83 30.67 17.17
CA LYS A 66 10.14 30.74 16.51
C LYS A 66 10.61 32.19 16.41
N ALA A 67 9.76 33.09 15.89
CA ALA A 67 10.07 34.52 15.80
C ALA A 67 10.38 35.15 17.17
N LYS A 68 9.63 34.78 18.23
CA LYS A 68 9.95 35.23 19.61
C LYS A 68 11.31 34.72 20.08
N LYS A 69 11.66 33.45 19.78
CA LYS A 69 12.96 32.87 20.13
C LYS A 69 14.10 33.55 19.37
N GLU A 70 13.91 33.83 18.08
CA GLU A 70 14.87 34.55 17.24
C GLU A 70 15.09 35.98 17.74
N LYS A 71 14.03 36.72 18.09
CA LYS A 71 14.14 38.04 18.72
C LYS A 71 14.96 37.98 20.02
N ARG A 72 14.68 37.00 20.88
CA ARG A 72 15.45 36.77 22.13
C ARG A 72 16.91 36.41 21.84
N LEU A 73 17.18 35.62 20.81
CA LEU A 73 18.54 35.25 20.42
C LEU A 73 19.32 36.46 19.87
N ALA A 74 18.69 37.26 19.00
CA ALA A 74 19.28 38.49 18.48
C ALA A 74 19.58 39.50 19.61
N GLN A 75 18.69 39.62 20.60
CA GLN A 75 18.94 40.42 21.79
C GLN A 75 20.12 39.87 22.61
N LYS A 76 20.21 38.55 22.80
CA LYS A 76 21.35 37.92 23.49
C LYS A 76 22.67 38.15 22.75
N ARG A 77 22.69 38.03 21.42
CA ARG A 77 23.85 38.29 20.55
C ARG A 77 24.41 39.71 20.70
N LYS A 78 23.56 40.70 20.97
CA LYS A 78 23.99 42.08 21.28
C LYS A 78 24.62 42.23 22.67
N GLY A 79 24.43 41.26 23.57
CA GLY A 79 25.01 41.27 24.91
C GLY A 79 26.50 40.91 24.89
N LYS A 80 27.30 41.60 25.72
CA LYS A 80 28.77 41.43 25.79
C LYS A 80 29.24 40.00 26.15
N ASN A 81 28.34 39.14 26.65
CA ASN A 81 28.65 37.79 27.15
C ASN A 81 28.16 36.65 26.24
N TYR A 82 27.75 36.92 25.00
CA TYR A 82 27.23 35.88 24.11
C TYR A 82 28.36 35.00 23.52
N LYS A 83 28.19 33.68 23.59
CA LYS A 83 29.06 32.68 22.93
C LYS A 83 28.21 31.85 21.97
N GLU A 84 28.67 31.68 20.73
CA GLU A 84 27.96 30.92 19.69
C GLU A 84 28.18 29.41 19.86
N VAL A 85 27.12 28.61 19.65
CA VAL A 85 27.18 27.14 19.76
C VAL A 85 27.29 26.56 18.35
N ILE A 86 28.38 25.84 18.08
CA ILE A 86 28.64 25.17 16.79
C ILE A 86 27.78 23.92 16.72
N GLN A 87 26.92 23.81 15.70
CA GLN A 87 26.10 22.62 15.46
C GLN A 87 26.83 21.62 14.56
N VAL A 88 26.82 20.35 14.95
CA VAL A 88 27.38 19.22 14.18
C VAL A 88 26.33 18.76 13.16
N VAL A 89 26.71 18.67 11.89
CA VAL A 89 25.84 18.23 10.79
C VAL A 89 25.97 16.70 10.63
N PRO A 90 24.86 15.94 10.64
CA PRO A 90 24.90 14.50 10.40
C PRO A 90 25.10 14.19 8.91
N VAL A 91 26.00 13.27 8.60
CA VAL A 91 26.32 12.81 7.24
C VAL A 91 25.60 11.50 6.94
N SER A 92 24.71 11.47 5.94
CA SER A 92 24.02 10.25 5.47
C SER A 92 24.68 9.72 4.19
N LYS A 93 25.34 8.54 4.24
CA LYS A 93 26.10 8.02 3.07
C LYS A 93 25.73 6.62 2.54
N GLU A 94 24.86 5.84 3.17
CA GLU A 94 24.75 4.41 2.81
C GLU A 94 23.55 4.00 1.93
N ARG A 95 22.50 4.83 1.78
CA ARG A 95 21.25 4.38 1.12
C ARG A 95 21.30 4.25 -0.41
N VAL A 96 22.26 4.86 -1.09
CA VAL A 96 22.20 5.06 -2.56
C VAL A 96 22.63 3.83 -3.38
N THR A 97 23.44 2.92 -2.81
CA THR A 97 24.03 1.80 -3.58
C THR A 97 23.10 0.61 -3.72
N GLN A 98 22.32 0.26 -2.68
CA GLN A 98 21.41 -0.88 -2.71
C GLN A 98 20.28 -0.70 -3.73
N GLU A 99 19.77 0.52 -3.87
CA GLU A 99 18.63 0.82 -4.75
C GLU A 99 18.93 0.61 -6.24
N ARG A 100 20.20 0.72 -6.66
CA ARG A 100 20.61 0.52 -8.05
C ARG A 100 20.65 -0.95 -8.47
N GLU A 101 21.04 -1.85 -7.58
CA GLU A 101 21.10 -3.28 -7.88
C GLU A 101 19.70 -3.88 -7.98
N HIS A 102 18.80 -3.54 -7.05
CA HIS A 102 17.39 -3.98 -7.09
C HIS A 102 16.67 -3.57 -8.40
N GLN A 103 16.95 -2.38 -8.95
CA GLN A 103 16.32 -1.93 -10.20
C GLN A 103 16.77 -2.75 -11.42
N LYS A 104 18.02 -3.22 -11.46
CA LYS A 104 18.53 -4.03 -12.56
C LYS A 104 17.87 -5.41 -12.57
N GLU A 105 17.75 -6.05 -11.41
CA GLU A 105 17.12 -7.36 -11.25
C GLU A 105 15.64 -7.31 -11.60
N LYS A 106 14.90 -6.29 -11.12
CA LYS A 106 13.50 -6.08 -11.52
C LYS A 106 13.33 -6.00 -13.03
N LYS A 107 14.19 -5.24 -13.71
CA LYS A 107 14.13 -5.08 -15.17
C LYS A 107 14.42 -6.39 -15.91
N ARG A 108 15.32 -7.23 -15.37
CA ARG A 108 15.64 -8.53 -15.96
C ARG A 108 14.43 -9.47 -15.89
N LEU A 109 13.88 -9.66 -14.69
CA LEU A 109 12.72 -10.55 -14.44
C LEU A 109 11.49 -10.13 -15.25
N TYR A 110 11.22 -8.82 -15.31
CA TYR A 110 10.11 -8.29 -16.11
C TYR A 110 10.24 -8.62 -17.59
N LYS A 111 11.43 -8.42 -18.18
CA LYS A 111 11.67 -8.72 -19.60
C LYS A 111 11.55 -10.22 -19.89
N GLU A 112 12.04 -11.04 -18.98
CA GLU A 112 11.96 -12.49 -19.07
C GLU A 112 10.51 -12.96 -19.06
N ALA A 113 9.70 -12.53 -18.08
CA ALA A 113 8.29 -12.86 -18.02
C ALA A 113 7.49 -12.32 -19.21
N MET A 114 7.73 -11.06 -19.61
CA MET A 114 7.02 -10.42 -20.72
C MET A 114 7.21 -11.17 -22.05
N LEU A 115 8.39 -11.75 -22.27
CA LEU A 115 8.66 -12.53 -23.49
C LEU A 115 7.71 -13.72 -23.66
N TYR A 116 7.22 -14.32 -22.56
CA TYR A 116 6.33 -15.48 -22.61
C TYR A 116 4.85 -15.10 -22.55
N VAL A 117 4.52 -14.01 -21.86
CA VAL A 117 3.14 -13.64 -21.54
C VAL A 117 2.55 -12.64 -22.56
N HIS A 118 3.36 -12.08 -23.47
CA HIS A 118 2.89 -11.05 -24.40
C HIS A 118 1.69 -11.52 -25.27
N PRO A 119 0.61 -10.72 -25.37
CA PRO A 119 -0.60 -11.11 -26.08
C PRO A 119 -0.39 -11.38 -27.57
N ASP A 120 0.56 -10.70 -28.23
CA ASP A 120 0.89 -10.94 -29.66
C ASP A 120 1.28 -12.40 -29.96
N LYS A 121 1.82 -13.14 -28.97
CA LYS A 121 2.15 -14.57 -29.17
C LYS A 121 0.91 -15.45 -29.33
N PHE A 122 -0.23 -15.00 -28.84
CA PHE A 122 -1.49 -15.74 -28.82
C PHE A 122 -2.54 -15.11 -29.75
N SER A 123 -2.13 -14.21 -30.67
CA SER A 123 -3.03 -13.48 -31.57
C SER A 123 -3.91 -14.37 -32.48
N MET A 124 -3.62 -15.67 -32.57
CA MET A 124 -4.40 -16.65 -33.35
C MET A 124 -5.46 -17.38 -32.50
N GLN A 125 -5.44 -17.21 -31.18
CA GLN A 125 -6.30 -17.92 -30.22
C GLN A 125 -6.97 -16.90 -29.29
N GLU A 126 -8.19 -16.48 -29.62
CA GLU A 126 -8.93 -15.42 -28.91
C GLU A 126 -9.01 -15.64 -27.38
N ASN A 127 -9.35 -16.87 -26.95
CA ASN A 127 -9.42 -17.24 -25.54
C ASN A 127 -8.05 -17.21 -24.81
N GLU A 128 -6.95 -17.47 -25.51
CA GLU A 128 -5.60 -17.44 -24.93
C GLU A 128 -5.03 -16.02 -24.95
N GLN A 129 -5.42 -15.21 -25.93
CA GLN A 129 -5.08 -13.80 -26.06
C GLN A 129 -5.68 -12.96 -24.92
N GLU A 130 -6.94 -13.19 -24.56
CA GLU A 130 -7.58 -12.52 -23.41
C GLU A 130 -6.82 -12.82 -22.11
N LYS A 131 -6.52 -14.10 -21.86
CA LYS A 131 -5.74 -14.53 -20.68
C LYS A 131 -4.32 -13.97 -20.68
N ALA A 132 -3.67 -13.90 -21.85
CA ALA A 132 -2.35 -13.28 -22.00
C ALA A 132 -2.39 -11.79 -21.70
N THR A 133 -3.49 -11.12 -22.06
CA THR A 133 -3.71 -9.70 -21.76
C THR A 133 -3.89 -9.47 -20.26
N GLU A 134 -4.70 -10.30 -19.59
CA GLU A 134 -4.90 -10.22 -18.13
C GLU A 134 -3.59 -10.44 -17.35
N THR A 135 -2.84 -11.47 -17.72
CA THR A 135 -1.56 -11.82 -17.08
C THR A 135 -0.48 -10.77 -17.36
N THR A 136 -0.42 -10.22 -18.57
CA THR A 136 0.46 -9.10 -18.92
C THR A 136 0.12 -7.85 -18.12
N THR A 137 -1.17 -7.54 -17.95
CA THR A 137 -1.62 -6.37 -17.18
C THR A 137 -1.17 -6.48 -15.72
N LYS A 138 -1.36 -7.66 -15.10
CA LYS A 138 -0.87 -7.94 -13.73
C LYS A 138 0.66 -7.85 -13.63
N LEU A 139 1.40 -8.33 -14.64
CA LEU A 139 2.87 -8.22 -14.68
C LEU A 139 3.34 -6.76 -14.69
N ILE A 140 2.67 -5.92 -15.49
CA ILE A 140 2.97 -4.49 -15.58
C ILE A 140 2.69 -3.80 -14.25
N GLU A 141 1.57 -4.12 -13.61
CA GLU A 141 1.19 -3.55 -12.31
C GLU A 141 2.22 -3.88 -11.22
N ILE A 142 2.64 -5.15 -11.12
CA ILE A 142 3.67 -5.58 -10.16
C ILE A 142 5.02 -4.93 -10.46
N TYR A 143 5.39 -4.75 -11.74
CA TYR A 143 6.64 -4.08 -12.09
C TYR A 143 6.67 -2.60 -11.69
N GLN A 144 5.55 -1.88 -11.88
CA GLN A 144 5.46 -0.44 -11.58
C GLN A 144 5.34 -0.18 -10.08
N ASN A 145 4.51 -0.96 -9.37
CA ASN A 145 4.10 -0.65 -8.00
C ASN A 145 4.66 -1.62 -6.95
N GLY A 146 5.09 -2.81 -7.34
CA GLY A 146 5.45 -3.90 -6.43
C GLY A 146 6.91 -3.94 -5.98
N SER A 147 7.21 -4.81 -5.03
CA SER A 147 8.57 -5.10 -4.54
C SER A 147 9.34 -6.07 -5.45
N LEU A 148 10.66 -6.21 -5.29
CA LEU A 148 11.45 -7.19 -6.07
C LEU A 148 10.96 -8.61 -5.80
N GLU A 149 10.63 -8.89 -4.54
CA GLU A 149 10.17 -10.19 -4.06
C GLU A 149 8.79 -10.58 -4.67
N GLU A 150 7.90 -9.62 -4.85
CA GLU A 150 6.61 -9.83 -5.53
C GLU A 150 6.80 -10.17 -7.01
N LEU A 151 7.74 -9.50 -7.68
CA LEU A 151 8.02 -9.77 -9.09
C LEU A 151 8.67 -11.15 -9.27
N GLU A 152 9.55 -11.57 -8.36
CA GLU A 152 10.12 -12.92 -8.34
C GLU A 152 9.06 -13.99 -8.11
N ALA A 153 8.14 -13.76 -7.16
CA ALA A 153 7.04 -14.68 -6.88
C ALA A 153 6.08 -14.81 -8.09
N PHE A 154 5.76 -13.69 -8.75
CA PHE A 154 4.89 -13.70 -9.92
C PHE A 154 5.57 -14.31 -11.15
N HIS A 155 6.86 -14.05 -11.33
CA HIS A 155 7.68 -14.73 -12.32
C HIS A 155 7.63 -16.25 -12.11
N ALA A 156 7.88 -16.74 -10.89
CA ALA A 156 7.75 -18.16 -10.56
C ALA A 156 6.36 -18.73 -10.86
N HIS A 157 5.30 -17.97 -10.60
CA HIS A 157 3.92 -18.35 -10.88
C HIS A 157 3.65 -18.52 -12.40
N ILE A 158 4.20 -17.62 -13.22
CA ILE A 158 4.12 -17.70 -14.69
C ILE A 158 4.82 -18.96 -15.20
N PHE A 159 6.07 -19.16 -14.81
CA PHE A 159 6.90 -20.28 -15.29
C PHE A 159 6.53 -21.63 -14.64
N GLY A 160 5.84 -21.62 -13.50
CA GLY A 160 5.38 -22.82 -12.80
C GLY A 160 4.16 -23.50 -13.42
N GLY A 161 3.58 -22.94 -14.48
CA GLY A 161 2.41 -23.51 -15.17
C GLY A 161 1.08 -23.34 -14.44
N ASN A 162 1.02 -22.50 -13.41
CA ASN A 162 -0.22 -22.18 -12.68
C ASN A 162 -1.02 -21.02 -13.32
N THR A 163 -0.57 -20.53 -14.48
CA THR A 163 -1.31 -19.53 -15.27
C THR A 163 -2.29 -20.21 -16.22
N ALA A 164 -3.35 -19.49 -16.61
CA ALA A 164 -4.44 -20.03 -17.43
C ALA A 164 -4.06 -20.33 -18.90
N ILE A 165 -2.76 -20.21 -19.25
CA ILE A 165 -2.19 -20.33 -20.59
C ILE A 165 -1.20 -21.50 -20.60
N SER A 166 -1.31 -22.39 -21.58
CA SER A 166 -0.34 -23.49 -21.76
C SER A 166 0.84 -22.99 -22.58
N PHE A 167 2.02 -22.85 -21.95
CA PHE A 167 3.25 -22.55 -22.67
C PHE A 167 3.82 -23.82 -23.31
N ASP A 168 4.37 -23.70 -24.52
CA ASP A 168 4.97 -24.80 -25.26
C ASP A 168 6.11 -25.47 -24.46
N LYS A 169 6.19 -26.79 -24.57
CA LYS A 169 6.78 -27.76 -23.61
C LYS A 169 8.30 -27.70 -23.34
N ASP A 170 9.00 -26.62 -23.66
CA ASP A 170 10.44 -26.44 -23.41
C ASP A 170 10.75 -25.77 -22.06
N ILE A 171 9.92 -26.03 -21.04
CA ILE A 171 10.01 -25.42 -19.68
C ILE A 171 10.87 -26.29 -18.73
N SER A 172 11.43 -27.39 -19.22
CA SER A 172 12.15 -28.39 -18.40
C SER A 172 13.48 -27.90 -17.82
N LEU A 173 14.00 -26.73 -18.21
CA LEU A 173 15.30 -26.23 -17.75
C LEU A 173 15.27 -25.26 -16.55
N ILE A 174 14.09 -24.83 -16.06
CA ILE A 174 13.99 -23.80 -15.01
C ILE A 174 13.30 -24.36 -13.74
N GLN A 175 13.58 -25.61 -13.38
CA GLN A 175 13.25 -26.15 -12.05
C GLN A 175 14.18 -25.60 -10.95
N LYS A 176 14.43 -24.28 -10.90
CA LYS A 176 14.97 -23.65 -9.69
C LYS A 176 13.81 -23.26 -8.79
N THR A 177 13.36 -24.24 -8.02
CA THR A 177 12.95 -24.13 -6.61
C THR A 177 12.15 -22.89 -6.22
N THR A 178 11.05 -22.59 -6.90
CA THR A 178 10.05 -21.67 -6.39
C THR A 178 8.69 -22.35 -6.51
N ASN A 179 8.03 -22.55 -5.38
CA ASN A 179 6.74 -23.24 -5.32
C ASN A 179 5.73 -22.41 -6.13
N SER A 180 5.13 -23.00 -7.17
CA SER A 180 4.15 -22.34 -8.06
C SER A 180 2.93 -21.78 -7.31
N THR A 181 2.64 -22.26 -6.10
CA THR A 181 1.59 -21.76 -5.20
C THR A 181 2.00 -20.58 -4.32
N SER A 182 3.30 -20.26 -4.21
CA SER A 182 3.83 -19.24 -3.29
C SER A 182 3.24 -17.85 -3.55
N TYR A 183 3.02 -17.48 -4.81
CA TYR A 183 2.35 -16.23 -5.17
C TYR A 183 0.91 -16.17 -4.66
N LEU A 184 0.13 -17.24 -4.88
CA LEU A 184 -1.26 -17.29 -4.44
C LEU A 184 -1.39 -17.26 -2.92
N VAL A 185 -0.47 -17.93 -2.20
CA VAL A 185 -0.41 -17.88 -0.73
C VAL A 185 -0.11 -16.45 -0.25
N LYS A 186 0.91 -15.80 -0.82
CA LYS A 186 1.25 -14.40 -0.51
C LYS A 186 0.09 -13.45 -0.80
N GLU A 187 -0.64 -13.70 -1.88
CA GLU A 187 -1.80 -12.87 -2.25
C GLU A 187 -2.97 -13.04 -1.28
N VAL A 188 -3.24 -14.28 -0.83
CA VAL A 188 -4.21 -14.52 0.26
C VAL A 188 -3.77 -13.79 1.54
N GLU A 189 -2.52 -13.92 1.96
CA GLU A 189 -2.00 -13.23 3.15
C GLU A 189 -2.11 -11.70 3.02
N ARG A 190 -1.83 -11.15 1.84
CA ARG A 190 -1.98 -9.72 1.55
C ARG A 190 -3.43 -9.28 1.70
N LEU A 191 -4.37 -10.01 1.10
CA LEU A 191 -5.80 -9.69 1.16
C LEU A 191 -6.37 -9.87 2.57
N GLU A 192 -5.98 -10.90 3.30
CA GLU A 192 -6.37 -11.09 4.71
C GLU A 192 -5.87 -9.95 5.59
N LYS A 193 -4.65 -9.46 5.34
CA LYS A 193 -4.14 -8.27 6.02
C LYS A 193 -4.94 -7.02 5.67
N VAL A 194 -5.25 -6.78 4.40
CA VAL A 194 -6.08 -5.63 3.98
C VAL A 194 -7.45 -5.68 4.65
N LEU A 195 -8.09 -6.85 4.66
CA LEU A 195 -9.37 -7.04 5.32
C LEU A 195 -9.27 -6.77 6.83
N ASN A 196 -8.24 -7.31 7.51
CA ASN A 196 -8.01 -7.06 8.92
C ASN A 196 -7.77 -5.57 9.21
N ASP A 197 -6.96 -4.88 8.41
CA ASP A 197 -6.72 -3.45 8.55
C ASP A 197 -8.02 -2.64 8.39
N LEU A 198 -8.91 -3.05 7.47
CA LEU A 198 -10.25 -2.47 7.31
C LEU A 198 -11.14 -2.71 8.53
N LEU A 199 -11.18 -3.95 9.03
CA LEU A 199 -12.00 -4.31 10.19
C LEU A 199 -11.49 -3.69 11.49
N GLU A 200 -10.17 -3.51 11.61
CA GLU A 200 -9.54 -2.85 12.74
C GLU A 200 -9.63 -1.33 12.67
N SER A 201 -9.91 -0.78 11.49
CA SER A 201 -10.06 0.66 11.28
C SER A 201 -11.07 1.26 12.26
N TYR A 202 -10.74 2.44 12.77
CA TYR A 202 -11.61 3.10 13.74
C TYR A 202 -12.96 3.51 13.12
N THR A 203 -12.98 3.84 11.84
CA THR A 203 -14.20 4.17 11.09
C THR A 203 -15.14 2.97 11.02
N TYR A 204 -14.62 1.76 10.78
CA TYR A 204 -15.42 0.53 10.83
C TYR A 204 -15.93 0.20 12.23
N LYS A 205 -15.09 0.36 13.26
CA LYS A 205 -15.52 0.21 14.66
C LYS A 205 -16.65 1.15 15.00
N VAL A 206 -16.56 2.43 14.63
CA VAL A 206 -17.64 3.40 14.87
C VAL A 206 -18.92 2.98 14.13
N LEU A 207 -18.80 2.61 12.85
CA LEU A 207 -19.94 2.20 12.02
C LEU A 207 -20.70 1.00 12.59
N THR A 208 -19.99 0.07 13.23
CA THR A 208 -20.56 -1.20 13.74
C THR A 208 -20.96 -1.15 15.21
N THR A 209 -20.30 -0.34 16.03
CA THR A 209 -20.53 -0.31 17.49
C THR A 209 -21.45 0.83 17.95
N TYR A 210 -21.51 1.93 17.20
CA TYR A 210 -22.39 3.05 17.56
C TYR A 210 -23.80 2.78 17.05
N GLU A 211 -24.80 2.97 17.91
CA GLU A 211 -26.21 2.88 17.53
C GLU A 211 -26.55 3.91 16.42
N ASN A 212 -25.92 5.08 16.48
CA ASN A 212 -25.97 6.08 15.42
C ASN A 212 -24.55 6.57 15.09
N PRO A 213 -23.92 6.12 13.99
CA PRO A 213 -22.57 6.52 13.60
C PRO A 213 -22.38 8.04 13.43
N MET A 214 -23.45 8.79 13.16
CA MET A 214 -23.36 10.25 13.00
C MET A 214 -23.23 11.01 14.33
N SER A 215 -23.53 10.39 15.47
CA SER A 215 -23.28 11.02 16.78
C SER A 215 -21.77 11.23 17.00
N PHE A 216 -20.94 10.28 16.57
CA PHE A 216 -19.49 10.39 16.61
C PHE A 216 -18.98 11.59 15.81
N VAL A 217 -19.58 11.89 14.65
CA VAL A 217 -19.21 13.08 13.85
C VAL A 217 -19.49 14.36 14.63
N ALA A 218 -20.62 14.44 15.33
CA ALA A 218 -20.98 15.59 16.16
C ALA A 218 -20.02 15.78 17.34
N GLU A 219 -19.59 14.69 17.97
CA GLU A 219 -18.58 14.71 19.02
C GLU A 219 -17.23 15.23 18.50
N LEU A 220 -16.78 14.72 17.36
CA LEU A 220 -15.53 15.18 16.73
C LEU A 220 -15.58 16.65 16.35
N LYS A 221 -16.69 17.13 15.77
CA LYS A 221 -16.87 18.56 15.50
C LYS A 221 -16.72 19.38 16.76
N THR A 222 -17.35 18.96 17.85
CA THR A 222 -17.29 19.64 19.15
C THR A 222 -15.85 19.70 19.67
N TYR A 223 -15.13 18.59 19.59
CA TYR A 223 -13.71 18.52 19.96
C TYR A 223 -12.83 19.50 19.17
N TYR A 224 -12.94 19.48 17.83
CA TYR A 224 -12.12 20.34 16.99
C TYR A 224 -12.48 21.82 17.15
N ASN A 225 -13.76 22.15 17.30
CA ASN A 225 -14.20 23.53 17.56
C ASN A 225 -13.59 24.10 18.85
N ASP A 226 -13.60 23.33 19.95
CA ASP A 226 -12.96 23.76 21.21
C ASP A 226 -11.44 23.91 21.05
N ARG A 227 -10.79 22.97 20.36
CA ARG A 227 -9.34 23.02 20.09
C ARG A 227 -8.95 24.23 19.25
N ILE A 228 -9.69 24.50 18.17
CA ILE A 228 -9.52 25.67 17.30
C ILE A 228 -9.73 26.94 18.11
N PHE A 229 -10.79 27.02 18.92
CA PHE A 229 -11.05 28.17 19.78
C PHE A 229 -9.86 28.47 20.71
N LYS A 230 -9.31 27.44 21.36
CA LYS A 230 -8.12 27.56 22.21
C LYS A 230 -6.89 28.01 21.41
N LEU A 231 -6.69 27.49 20.20
CA LEU A 231 -5.59 27.88 19.33
C LEU A 231 -5.72 29.33 18.84
N ARG A 232 -6.89 29.74 18.35
CA ARG A 232 -7.22 31.13 17.97
C ARG A 232 -6.89 32.11 19.11
N LYS A 233 -7.26 31.77 20.35
CA LYS A 233 -6.92 32.60 21.53
C LYS A 233 -5.42 32.74 21.75
N ARG A 234 -4.64 31.68 21.51
CA ARG A 234 -3.17 31.66 21.67
C ARG A 234 -2.44 32.36 20.53
N THR A 235 -2.99 32.33 19.33
CA THR A 235 -2.41 32.93 18.13
C THR A 235 -2.85 34.37 17.92
N ARG A 236 -3.86 34.86 18.66
CA ARG A 236 -4.33 36.24 18.59
C ARG A 236 -3.18 37.22 18.87
N THR A 237 -2.71 37.90 17.83
CA THR A 237 -1.85 39.07 17.96
C THR A 237 -2.70 40.24 18.41
N LYS A 238 -2.38 40.84 19.56
CA LYS A 238 -2.91 42.17 19.90
C LYS A 238 -2.38 43.12 18.81
N LYS A 239 -3.29 43.69 18.01
CA LYS A 239 -2.98 44.89 17.23
C LYS A 239 -2.74 46.03 18.21
#